data_AF-A0A352LTD1-F1
#
_entry.id   AF-A0A352LTD1-F1
#
_cell.length_a   1.000
_cell.length_b   1.000
_cell.length_c   1.000
_cell.angle_alpha   90.00
_cell.angle_beta   90.00
_cell.angle_gamma   90.00
#
_symmetry.space_group_name_H-M   'P 1'
#
loop_
_entity.id
_entity.type
_entity.pdbx_description
1 polymer ?
#
loop_
_entity_poly.entity_id
_entity_poly.type
_entity_poly.pdbx_seq_one_letter_code
_entity_poly.pdbx_strand_id
1 'polypeptide(L)'
;FKKAVLSLKVTPEVVAKDAVNLSLELNQDKIGQLVVNGVPTIDTRKIHTQVLVHDNETIVLGGIYEWSKSNNITRVPFLGKIPVLGMLFHKKEIKMERKELLIFVTPRIVRERGQVSS
;
A
#
# COMPACT_ATOMS: atom_id res chain seq x y z
N PHE A 1 -13.20 15.31 8.60
CA PHE A 1 -12.33 14.11 8.59
C PHE A 1 -12.56 13.35 7.30
N LYS A 2 -11.54 13.17 6.44
CA LYS A 2 -11.63 12.27 5.30
C LYS A 2 -10.96 10.94 5.68
N LYS A 3 -11.69 9.83 5.56
CA LYS A 3 -11.22 8.51 5.97
C LYS A 3 -10.29 7.97 4.87
N ALA A 4 -9.01 7.82 5.18
CA ALA A 4 -8.09 7.01 4.38
C ALA A 4 -8.38 5.53 4.68
N VAL A 5 -8.71 4.73 3.67
CA VAL A 5 -9.15 3.35 3.85
C VAL A 5 -8.24 2.43 3.02
N LEU A 6 -7.81 1.33 3.64
CA LEU A 6 -7.25 0.17 2.95
C LEU A 6 -8.37 -0.88 2.89
N SER A 7 -8.75 -1.32 1.69
CA SER A 7 -9.76 -2.36 1.51
C SER A 7 -9.27 -3.40 0.53
N LEU A 8 -9.51 -4.67 0.86
CA LEU A 8 -9.24 -5.82 -0.01
C LEU A 8 -10.57 -6.53 -0.27
N LYS A 9 -10.92 -6.70 -1.54
CA LYS A 9 -12.05 -7.53 -1.98
C LYS A 9 -11.48 -8.79 -2.63
N VAL A 10 -12.07 -9.93 -2.28
CA VAL A 10 -11.61 -11.25 -2.71
C VAL A 10 -12.79 -12.00 -3.33
N THR A 11 -12.60 -12.54 -4.51
CA THR A 11 -13.58 -13.39 -5.20
C THR A 11 -12.92 -14.74 -5.51
N PRO A 12 -13.28 -15.83 -4.80
CA PRO A 12 -12.76 -17.16 -5.07
C PRO A 12 -13.60 -17.90 -6.12
N GLU A 13 -12.93 -18.68 -6.96
CA GLU A 13 -13.53 -19.60 -7.92
C GLU A 13 -12.81 -20.95 -7.88
N VAL A 14 -13.54 -22.04 -7.64
CA VAL A 14 -12.98 -23.39 -7.61
C VAL A 14 -12.89 -23.90 -9.05
N VAL A 15 -11.67 -24.05 -9.56
CA VAL A 15 -11.41 -24.48 -10.95
C VAL A 15 -11.10 -25.98 -11.07
N ALA A 16 -10.60 -26.60 -9.99
CA ALA A 16 -10.31 -28.03 -9.92
C ALA A 16 -10.55 -28.55 -8.49
N LYS A 17 -10.32 -29.86 -8.24
CA LYS A 17 -10.57 -30.49 -6.94
C LYS A 17 -9.79 -29.83 -5.79
N ASP A 18 -8.62 -29.28 -6.08
CA ASP A 18 -7.62 -28.80 -5.11
C ASP A 18 -7.00 -27.45 -5.51
N ALA A 19 -7.59 -26.72 -6.47
CA ALA A 19 -7.09 -25.42 -6.92
C ALA A 19 -8.20 -24.36 -6.94
N VAL A 20 -7.85 -23.17 -6.48
CA VAL A 20 -8.73 -22.01 -6.37
C VAL A 20 -8.11 -20.85 -7.14
N ASN A 21 -8.88 -20.30 -8.08
CA ASN A 21 -8.57 -19.02 -8.70
C ASN A 21 -9.08 -17.90 -7.79
N LEU A 22 -8.22 -16.96 -7.43
CA LEU A 22 -8.53 -15.84 -6.55
C LEU A 22 -8.39 -14.54 -7.32
N SER A 23 -9.51 -13.84 -7.54
CA SER A 23 -9.50 -12.47 -8.02
C SER A 23 -9.49 -11.50 -6.85
N LEU A 24 -8.49 -10.62 -6.81
CA LEU A 24 -8.22 -9.73 -5.70
C LEU A 24 -8.21 -8.29 -6.17
N GLU A 25 -8.99 -7.45 -5.49
CA GLU A 25 -9.06 -6.01 -5.72
C GLU A 25 -8.63 -5.28 -4.45
N LEU A 26 -7.48 -4.62 -4.51
CA LEU A 26 -6.98 -3.78 -3.43
C LEU A 26 -7.26 -2.32 -3.75
N ASN A 27 -7.84 -1.60 -2.80
CA ASN A 27 -7.96 -0.16 -2.83
C ASN A 27 -7.25 0.46 -1.63
N GLN A 28 -6.43 1.47 -1.87
CA GLN A 28 -5.75 2.23 -0.83
C GLN A 28 -5.93 3.73 -1.07
N ASP A 29 -6.65 4.38 -0.17
CA ASP A 29 -6.79 5.84 -0.14
C ASP A 29 -5.78 6.45 0.83
N LYS A 30 -5.06 7.48 0.39
CA LYS A 30 -4.16 8.28 1.23
C LYS A 30 -4.53 9.75 1.12
N ILE A 31 -4.29 10.49 2.19
CA ILE A 31 -4.40 11.96 2.14
C ILE A 31 -3.24 12.48 1.29
N GLY A 32 -3.56 13.15 0.20
CA GLY A 32 -2.58 13.73 -0.71
C GLY A 32 -1.92 14.98 -0.11
N GLN A 33 -0.76 15.34 -0.65
CA GLN A 33 0.04 16.47 -0.14
C GLN A 33 -0.52 17.84 -0.57
N LEU A 34 -1.37 17.88 -1.59
CA LEU A 34 -1.98 19.10 -2.09
C LEU A 34 -3.26 19.43 -1.31
N VAL A 35 -3.40 20.70 -0.97
CA VAL A 35 -4.63 21.25 -0.38
C VAL A 35 -5.20 22.24 -1.36
N VAL A 36 -6.41 21.95 -1.86
CA VAL A 36 -7.14 22.81 -2.79
C VAL A 36 -8.28 23.43 -2.02
N ASN A 37 -8.30 24.77 -1.91
CA ASN A 37 -9.34 25.53 -1.20
C ASN A 37 -9.57 25.06 0.26
N GLY A 38 -8.50 24.74 0.97
CA GLY A 38 -8.56 24.25 2.36
C GLY A 38 -8.95 22.78 2.53
N VAL A 39 -9.18 22.06 1.42
CA VAL A 39 -9.53 20.63 1.43
C VAL A 39 -8.35 19.80 0.90
N PRO A 40 -7.85 18.82 1.65
CA PRO A 40 -6.79 17.95 1.15
C PRO A 40 -7.30 17.02 0.03
N THR A 41 -6.44 16.78 -0.95
CA THR A 41 -6.67 15.77 -2.00
C THR A 41 -6.62 14.36 -1.42
N ILE A 42 -7.18 13.40 -2.15
CA ILE A 42 -7.01 11.97 -1.84
C ILE A 42 -6.30 11.32 -3.01
N ASP A 43 -5.22 10.61 -2.70
CA ASP A 43 -4.50 9.76 -3.64
C ASP A 43 -5.02 8.33 -3.48
N THR A 44 -5.70 7.83 -4.50
CA THR A 44 -6.28 6.49 -4.53
C THR A 44 -5.42 5.56 -5.39
N ARG A 45 -5.03 4.42 -4.84
CA ARG A 45 -4.32 3.35 -5.57
C ARG A 45 -5.18 2.11 -5.64
N LYS A 46 -5.41 1.61 -6.85
CA LYS A 46 -6.16 0.37 -7.13
C LYS A 46 -5.27 -0.66 -7.78
N ILE A 47 -5.33 -1.90 -7.28
CA ILE A 47 -4.61 -3.05 -7.86
C ILE A 47 -5.60 -4.17 -8.05
N HIS A 48 -5.60 -4.76 -9.25
CA HIS A 48 -6.37 -5.96 -9.58
C HIS A 48 -5.37 -7.06 -9.93
N THR A 49 -5.49 -8.21 -9.28
CA THR A 49 -4.64 -9.38 -9.57
C THR A 49 -5.48 -10.66 -9.56
N GLN A 50 -5.03 -11.66 -10.30
CA GLN A 50 -5.62 -12.98 -10.35
C GLN A 50 -4.52 -14.00 -10.10
N VAL A 51 -4.77 -14.91 -9.15
CA VAL A 51 -3.80 -15.94 -8.80
C VAL A 51 -4.47 -17.30 -8.68
N LEU A 52 -3.81 -18.32 -9.23
CA LEU A 52 -4.17 -19.72 -9.04
C LEU A 52 -3.36 -20.28 -7.88
N VAL A 53 -4.04 -20.81 -6.86
CA VAL A 53 -3.41 -21.30 -5.63
C VAL A 53 -4.06 -22.62 -5.24
N HIS A 54 -3.28 -23.57 -4.73
CA HIS A 54 -3.84 -24.82 -4.23
C HIS A 54 -4.48 -24.66 -2.85
N ASP A 55 -5.40 -25.57 -2.53
CA ASP A 55 -6.06 -25.61 -1.22
C ASP A 55 -5.03 -25.73 -0.07
N ASN A 56 -5.15 -24.85 0.94
CA ASN A 56 -4.24 -24.69 2.07
C ASN A 56 -2.81 -24.22 1.74
N GLU A 57 -2.48 -23.91 0.49
CA GLU A 57 -1.20 -23.29 0.16
C GLU A 57 -1.25 -21.78 0.38
N THR A 58 -0.15 -21.19 0.84
CA THR A 58 -0.08 -19.74 1.03
C THR A 58 0.72 -19.10 -0.09
N ILE A 59 0.09 -18.18 -0.80
CA ILE A 59 0.78 -17.32 -1.77
C ILE A 59 1.11 -15.97 -1.15
N VAL A 60 2.29 -15.44 -1.49
CA VAL A 60 2.67 -14.06 -1.22
C VAL A 60 2.44 -13.22 -2.46
N LEU A 61 1.56 -12.24 -2.35
CA LEU A 61 1.34 -11.25 -3.38
C LEU A 61 2.18 -10.03 -3.02
N GLY A 62 3.25 -9.80 -3.80
CA GLY A 62 4.03 -8.58 -3.69
C GLY A 62 3.10 -7.37 -3.88
N GLY A 63 3.10 -6.44 -2.92
CA GLY A 63 2.14 -5.33 -2.87
C GLY A 63 2.71 -3.99 -3.33
N ILE A 64 2.30 -2.92 -2.65
CA ILE A 64 2.65 -1.53 -3.01
C ILE A 64 4.02 -1.18 -2.43
N TYR A 65 4.97 -0.88 -3.30
CA TYR A 65 6.26 -0.32 -2.94
C TYR A 65 6.21 1.22 -3.05
N GLU A 66 6.32 1.92 -1.92
CA GLU A 66 6.38 3.39 -1.92
C GLU A 66 7.67 3.89 -1.28
N TRP A 67 8.40 4.68 -2.06
CA TRP A 67 9.58 5.40 -1.63
C TRP A 67 9.34 6.90 -1.77
N SER A 68 9.42 7.62 -0.66
CA SER A 68 9.32 9.08 -0.64
C SER A 68 10.58 9.68 -0.07
N LYS A 69 11.18 10.61 -0.82
CA LYS A 69 12.33 11.41 -0.40
C LYS A 69 11.95 12.88 -0.47
N SER A 70 11.87 13.53 0.68
CA SER A 70 11.69 14.98 0.78
C SER A 70 13.00 15.64 1.20
N ASN A 71 13.41 16.66 0.45
CA ASN A 71 14.60 17.46 0.74
C ASN A 71 14.16 18.90 0.92
N ASN A 72 14.15 19.35 2.18
CA ASN A 72 13.78 20.71 2.53
C ASN A 72 15.04 21.50 2.94
N ILE A 73 15.28 22.63 2.29
CA ILE A 73 16.41 23.51 2.60
C ILE A 73 15.83 24.85 3.00
N THR A 74 15.93 25.16 4.29
CA THR A 74 15.59 26.49 4.82
C THR A 74 16.86 27.31 4.95
N ARG A 75 16.85 28.53 4.40
CA ARG A 75 18.01 29.44 4.43
C ARG A 75 17.62 30.82 4.92
N VAL A 76 18.48 31.45 5.73
CA VAL A 76 18.31 32.86 6.09
C VAL A 76 18.67 33.72 4.87
N PRO A 77 17.81 34.66 4.43
CA PRO A 77 18.13 35.58 3.33
C PRO A 77 19.42 36.36 3.62
N PHE A 78 20.22 36.64 2.58
CA PHE A 78 21.55 37.29 2.63
C PHE A 78 22.67 36.48 3.31
N LEU A 79 22.48 36.00 4.55
CA LEU A 79 23.49 35.24 5.30
C LEU A 79 23.74 33.85 4.74
N GLY A 80 22.73 33.26 4.08
CA GLY A 80 22.85 31.99 3.38
C GLY A 80 23.66 32.02 2.07
N LYS A 81 24.29 33.13 1.69
CA LYS A 81 25.15 33.19 0.49
C LYS A 81 26.63 33.41 0.81
N ILE A 82 26.99 33.60 2.08
CA ILE A 82 28.37 33.88 2.49
C ILE A 82 29.20 32.60 2.35
N PRO A 83 30.25 32.57 1.51
CA PRO A 83 31.16 31.42 1.45
C PRO A 83 31.79 31.20 2.83
N VAL A 84 32.04 29.94 3.21
CA VAL A 84 32.54 29.50 4.52
C VAL A 84 31.53 29.59 5.68
N LEU A 85 30.82 30.70 5.88
CA LEU A 85 29.90 30.89 7.01
C LEU A 85 28.44 30.48 6.73
N GLY A 86 28.06 30.37 5.45
CA GLY A 86 26.69 30.08 5.04
C GLY A 86 26.12 28.81 5.65
N MET A 87 26.92 27.77 5.91
CA MET A 87 26.44 26.48 6.46
C MET A 87 25.79 26.61 7.84
N LEU A 88 26.17 27.59 8.67
CA LEU A 88 25.54 27.85 9.98
C LEU A 88 24.16 28.51 9.86
N PHE A 89 23.84 29.07 8.69
CA PHE A 89 22.59 29.80 8.39
C PHE A 89 21.67 29.04 7.42
N HIS A 90 21.93 27.75 7.21
CA HIS A 90 21.02 26.83 6.50
C HIS A 90 20.65 25.67 7.39
N LYS A 91 19.37 25.28 7.34
CA LYS A 91 18.88 24.01 7.87
C LYS A 91 18.51 23.12 6.69
N LYS A 92 19.19 21.98 6.57
CA LYS A 92 18.84 20.92 5.62
C LYS A 92 18.09 19.84 6.38
N GLU A 93 16.90 19.51 5.91
CA GLU A 93 16.09 18.42 6.43
C GLU A 93 15.85 17.41 5.31
N ILE A 94 16.38 16.19 5.49
CA ILE A 94 16.18 15.08 4.57
C ILE A 94 15.25 14.10 5.29
N LYS A 95 14.04 13.93 4.74
CA LYS A 95 13.09 12.92 5.24
C LYS A 95 12.99 11.79 4.23
N MET A 96 13.27 10.58 4.68
CA MET A 96 13.12 9.35 3.90
C MET A 96 12.02 8.50 4.53
N GLU A 97 11.02 8.12 3.75
CA GLU A 97 9.94 7.26 4.20
C GLU A 97 9.79 6.09 3.23
N ARG A 98 9.82 4.87 3.79
CA ARG A 98 9.64 3.61 3.06
C ARG A 98 8.40 2.91 3.61
N LYS A 99 7.49 2.53 2.71
CA LYS A 99 6.31 1.74 3.04
C LYS A 99 6.23 0.55 2.11
N GLU A 100 6.12 -0.64 2.70
CA GLU A 100 5.99 -1.91 2.00
C GLU A 100 4.72 -2.60 2.49
N LEU A 101 3.83 -2.98 1.57
CA LEU A 101 2.65 -3.77 1.87
C LEU A 101 2.84 -5.18 1.29
N LEU A 102 2.75 -6.20 2.14
CA LEU A 102 2.75 -7.61 1.75
C LEU A 102 1.38 -8.20 2.05
N ILE A 103 0.83 -8.95 1.09
CA ILE A 103 -0.46 -9.61 1.24
C ILE A 103 -0.23 -11.11 1.11
N PHE A 104 -0.66 -11.84 2.15
CA PHE A 104 -0.61 -13.29 2.20
C PHE A 104 -2.03 -13.82 2.06
N VAL A 105 -2.23 -14.79 1.17
CA VAL A 105 -3.54 -15.40 0.96
C VAL A 105 -3.40 -16.91 0.99
N THR A 106 -4.24 -17.55 1.78
CA THR A 106 -4.32 -19.01 1.93
C THR A 106 -5.77 -19.42 1.69
N PRO A 107 -6.13 -19.98 0.52
CA PRO A 107 -7.47 -20.46 0.29
C PRO A 107 -7.73 -21.72 1.13
N ARG A 108 -8.97 -21.91 1.55
CA ARG A 108 -9.42 -23.12 2.22
C ARG A 108 -10.76 -23.57 1.63
N ILE A 109 -10.77 -24.71 0.96
CA ILE A 109 -11.97 -25.33 0.40
C ILE A 109 -12.69 -26.09 1.51
N VAL A 110 -13.86 -25.60 1.91
CA VAL A 110 -14.74 -26.29 2.87
C VAL A 110 -15.66 -27.23 2.10
N ARG A 111 -15.50 -28.55 2.31
CA ARG A 111 -16.43 -29.56 1.79
C ARG A 111 -17.43 -29.89 2.90
N GLU A 112 -18.73 -29.87 2.59
CA GLU A 112 -19.74 -30.34 3.54
C GLU A 112 -19.44 -31.81 3.91
N ARG A 113 -19.40 -32.08 5.22
CA ARG A 113 -19.24 -33.43 5.73
C ARG A 113 -20.55 -34.15 5.41
N GLY A 114 -20.50 -35.11 4.48
CA GLY A 114 -21.65 -35.93 4.13
C GLY A 114 -22.33 -36.47 5.39
N GLN A 115 -23.65 -36.37 5.40
CA GLN A 115 -24.52 -37.03 6.37
C GLN A 115 -24.02 -38.47 6.57
N VAL A 116 -23.75 -38.83 7.82
CA VAL A 116 -23.48 -40.21 8.19
C VAL A 116 -24.75 -40.98 7.89
N SER A 117 -24.80 -41.66 6.74
CA SER A 117 -25.82 -42.65 6.44
C SER A 117 -25.76 -43.70 7.53
N SER A 118 -26.73 -43.62 8.46
CA SER A 118 -27.01 -44.68 9.43
C SER A 118 -27.78 -45.80 8.76
#